data_AF-A0A8S1B4M8-F1
#
_entry.id   AF-A0A8S1B4M8-F1
#
_cell.length_a   1.000
_cell.length_b   1.000
_cell.length_c   1.000
_cell.angle_alpha   90.00
_cell.angle_beta   90.00
_cell.angle_gamma   90.00
#
_symmetry.space_group_name_H-M   'P 1'
#
loop_
_entity.id
_entity.type
_entity.pdbx_description
1 polymer ?
#
loop_
_entity_poly.entity_id
_entity_poly.type
_entity_poly.pdbx_seq_one_letter_code
_entity_poly.pdbx_strand_id
1 'polypeptide(L)'
;MLHKFKDIQNTSIDAVTDIYHVRFNILLLAPEQLRDDLSIIASQLSTDLALPISKQSELEKNYKLLTVKSRITKEYCIFEIKLPLISRDVYKISKLMTIPKQLGENMV
;
A
#
# COMPACT_ATOMS: atom_id res chain seq x y z
N MET A 1 -12.54 -2.46 34.17
CA MET A 1 -11.42 -3.38 33.89
C MET A 1 -11.50 -3.95 32.47
N LEU A 2 -12.67 -4.44 32.01
CA LEU A 2 -12.89 -4.97 30.65
C LEU A 2 -12.50 -4.03 29.49
N HIS A 3 -12.79 -2.73 29.64
CA HIS A 3 -12.43 -1.71 28.63
C HIS A 3 -10.91 -1.64 28.41
N LYS A 4 -10.11 -1.63 29.49
CA LYS A 4 -8.64 -1.56 29.39
C LYS A 4 -8.04 -2.75 28.62
N PHE A 5 -8.60 -3.95 28.77
CA PHE A 5 -8.15 -5.12 28.01
C PHE A 5 -8.51 -5.01 26.52
N LYS A 6 -9.70 -4.50 26.22
CA LYS A 6 -10.13 -4.27 24.84
C LYS A 6 -9.27 -3.22 24.16
N ASP A 7 -8.89 -2.16 24.88
CA ASP A 7 -8.02 -1.11 24.37
C ASP A 7 -6.60 -1.63 24.13
N ILE A 8 -6.06 -2.46 25.03
CA ILE A 8 -4.76 -3.13 24.83
C ILE A 8 -4.81 -4.09 23.64
N GLN A 9 -5.89 -4.86 23.50
CA GLN A 9 -6.04 -5.78 22.38
C GLN A 9 -6.08 -5.01 21.05
N ASN A 10 -6.91 -3.97 20.96
CA ASN A 10 -6.96 -3.07 19.80
C ASN A 10 -5.61 -2.44 19.51
N THR A 11 -4.90 -1.94 20.52
CA THR A 11 -3.58 -1.33 20.34
C THR A 11 -2.55 -2.33 19.84
N SER A 12 -2.58 -3.58 20.30
CA SER A 12 -1.67 -4.63 19.81
C SER A 12 -1.99 -5.04 18.37
N ILE A 13 -3.28 -5.11 18.02
CA ILE A 13 -3.73 -5.36 16.65
C ILE A 13 -3.31 -4.22 15.74
N ASP A 14 -3.61 -2.99 16.14
CA ASP A 14 -3.19 -1.78 15.44
C ASP A 14 -1.67 -1.80 15.31
N ALA A 15 -0.88 -2.03 16.36
CA ALA A 15 0.57 -2.10 16.28
C ALA A 15 1.11 -3.20 15.35
N VAL A 16 0.45 -4.35 15.22
CA VAL A 16 0.84 -5.45 14.32
C VAL A 16 0.40 -5.19 12.87
N THR A 17 -0.67 -4.43 12.68
CA THR A 17 -1.23 -4.09 11.36
C THR A 17 -0.75 -2.75 10.82
N ASP A 18 -0.31 -1.87 11.70
CA ASP A 18 0.24 -0.53 11.54
C ASP A 18 1.71 -0.50 12.00
N ILE A 19 2.44 -1.64 11.91
CA ILE A 19 3.87 -1.71 12.26
C ILE A 19 4.57 -0.52 11.58
N TYR A 20 5.00 0.38 12.47
CA TYR A 20 5.37 1.75 12.24
C TYR A 20 6.13 1.97 10.92
N HIS A 21 5.55 2.81 10.06
CA HIS A 21 6.19 3.40 8.89
C HIS A 21 6.29 2.49 7.66
N VAL A 22 5.16 2.34 6.95
CA VAL A 22 5.18 2.15 5.49
C VAL A 22 5.68 0.75 5.06
N ARG A 23 5.58 -0.27 5.93
CA ARG A 23 5.96 -1.65 5.54
C ARG A 23 4.93 -2.67 6.00
N PHE A 24 4.09 -3.06 5.06
CA PHE A 24 3.28 -4.26 5.17
C PHE A 24 4.16 -5.48 5.48
N ASN A 25 3.77 -6.29 6.46
CA ASN A 25 4.51 -7.49 6.85
C ASN A 25 4.13 -8.67 5.94
N ILE A 26 5.11 -9.25 5.24
CA ILE A 26 4.95 -10.47 4.42
C ILE A 26 4.26 -11.63 5.15
N LEU A 27 4.26 -11.63 6.48
CA LEU A 27 3.58 -12.62 7.32
C LEU A 27 2.04 -12.46 7.33
N LEU A 28 1.51 -11.30 6.93
CA LEU A 28 0.06 -11.03 6.88
C LEU A 28 -0.55 -11.24 5.48
N LEU A 29 0.25 -11.15 4.43
CA LEU A 29 -0.13 -11.43 3.03
C LEU A 29 1.11 -11.88 2.29
N ALA A 30 1.07 -13.11 1.79
CA ALA A 30 2.19 -13.69 1.06
C ALA A 30 2.39 -12.94 -0.28
N PRO A 31 3.64 -12.82 -0.76
CA PRO A 31 3.95 -12.19 -2.05
C PRO A 31 3.14 -12.73 -3.22
N GLU A 32 2.87 -14.04 -3.21
CA GLU A 32 2.09 -14.71 -4.25
C GLU A 32 0.64 -14.25 -4.23
N GLN A 33 0.04 -14.12 -3.04
CA GLN A 33 -1.33 -13.64 -2.86
C GLN A 33 -1.46 -12.18 -3.33
N LEU A 34 -0.53 -11.31 -2.91
CA LEU A 34 -0.54 -9.92 -3.36
C LEU A 34 -0.44 -9.83 -4.87
N ARG A 35 0.43 -10.64 -5.49
CA ARG A 35 0.59 -10.64 -6.95
C ARG A 35 -0.71 -11.02 -7.64
N ASP A 36 -1.34 -12.10 -7.19
CA ASP A 36 -2.54 -12.62 -7.83
C ASP A 36 -3.70 -11.62 -7.68
N ASP A 37 -3.85 -11.00 -6.50
CA ASP A 37 -4.82 -9.93 -6.26
C ASP A 37 -4.56 -8.69 -7.12
N LEU A 38 -3.30 -8.26 -7.24
CA LEU A 38 -2.93 -7.14 -8.11
C LEU A 38 -3.18 -7.44 -9.58
N SER A 39 -3.01 -8.69 -10.02
CA SER A 39 -3.32 -9.12 -11.38
C SER A 39 -4.83 -9.00 -11.65
N ILE A 40 -5.65 -9.44 -10.69
CA ILE A 40 -7.11 -9.29 -10.77
C ILE A 40 -7.50 -7.81 -10.83
N ILE A 41 -6.94 -6.98 -9.94
CA ILE A 41 -7.20 -5.54 -9.93
C ILE A 41 -6.80 -4.93 -11.28
N ALA A 42 -5.60 -5.22 -11.77
CA ALA A 42 -5.10 -4.71 -13.04
C ALA A 42 -6.00 -5.07 -14.23
N SER A 43 -6.62 -6.25 -14.21
CA SER A 43 -7.56 -6.70 -15.25
C SER A 43 -8.87 -5.91 -15.26
N GLN A 44 -9.22 -5.26 -14.15
CA GLN A 44 -10.46 -4.49 -13.98
C GLN A 44 -10.25 -2.97 -14.02
N LEU A 45 -8.99 -2.50 -14.11
CA LEU A 45 -8.70 -1.07 -14.19
C LEU A 45 -9.15 -0.47 -15.53
N SER A 46 -9.69 0.74 -15.47
CA SER A 46 -9.92 1.55 -16.66
C SER A 46 -8.58 1.92 -17.33
N THR A 47 -8.64 2.27 -18.62
CA THR A 47 -7.45 2.65 -19.43
C THR A 47 -6.62 3.77 -18.82
N ASP A 48 -7.26 4.62 -18.02
CA ASP A 48 -6.69 5.87 -17.51
C ASP A 48 -5.96 5.67 -16.19
N LEU A 49 -6.18 4.53 -15.55
CA LEU A 49 -5.56 4.13 -14.28
C LEU A 49 -4.51 3.05 -14.49
N ALA A 50 -3.50 3.07 -13.64
CA ALA A 50 -2.49 2.03 -13.57
C ALA A 50 -2.11 1.73 -12.13
N LEU A 51 -1.60 0.52 -11.93
CA LEU A 51 -0.86 0.20 -10.71
C LEU A 51 0.46 1.00 -10.72
N PRO A 52 0.89 1.53 -9.56
CA PRO A 52 2.13 2.31 -9.45
C PRO A 52 3.38 1.55 -9.90
N ILE A 53 3.39 0.23 -9.68
CA ILE A 53 4.53 -0.65 -10.00
C ILE A 53 3.99 -1.93 -10.62
N SER A 54 4.16 -2.05 -11.93
CA SER A 54 3.65 -3.16 -12.73
C SER A 54 4.67 -4.28 -12.96
N LYS A 55 5.96 -4.03 -12.67
CA LYS A 55 7.01 -5.03 -12.84
C LYS A 55 7.06 -5.95 -11.64
N GLN A 56 7.03 -7.25 -11.91
CA GLN A 56 7.04 -8.29 -10.89
C GLN A 56 8.31 -8.30 -10.02
N SER A 57 9.45 -7.88 -10.59
CA SER A 57 10.73 -7.71 -9.87
C SER A 57 10.69 -6.61 -8.79
N GLU A 58 9.62 -5.80 -8.75
CA GLU A 58 9.49 -4.65 -7.86
C GLU A 58 8.27 -4.76 -6.94
N LEU A 59 7.68 -5.95 -6.80
CA LEU A 59 6.49 -6.20 -5.96
C LEU A 59 6.71 -5.76 -4.50
N GLU A 60 7.93 -5.91 -3.97
CA GLU A 60 8.32 -5.42 -2.64
C GLU A 60 8.11 -3.91 -2.45
N LYS A 61 8.18 -3.13 -3.53
CA LYS A 61 7.93 -1.69 -3.47
C LYS A 61 6.43 -1.39 -3.42
N ASN A 62 5.57 -2.24 -3.99
CA ASN A 62 4.12 -2.10 -3.83
C ASN A 62 3.71 -2.28 -2.37
N TYR A 63 4.33 -3.21 -1.65
CA TYR A 63 4.10 -3.39 -0.21
C TYR A 63 4.33 -2.14 0.63
N LYS A 64 5.20 -1.22 0.16
CA LYS A 64 5.42 0.07 0.81
C LYS A 64 4.30 1.07 0.55
N LEU A 65 3.55 0.90 -0.53
CA LEU A 65 2.44 1.78 -0.89
C LEU A 65 1.10 1.29 -0.31
N LEU A 66 1.06 0.07 0.22
CA LEU A 66 -0.12 -0.49 0.85
C LEU A 66 -0.40 0.21 2.17
N THR A 67 -1.65 0.60 2.35
CA THR A 67 -2.19 1.01 3.65
C THR A 67 -3.12 -0.09 4.15
N VAL A 68 -2.96 -0.50 5.39
CA VAL A 68 -3.79 -1.55 6.01
C VAL A 68 -4.58 -0.94 7.14
N LYS A 69 -5.84 -1.35 7.25
CA LYS A 69 -6.65 -1.19 8.45
C LYS A 69 -7.12 -2.55 8.87
N SER A 70 -7.24 -2.76 10.17
CA SER A 70 -7.78 -4.01 10.69
C SER A 70 -8.89 -3.77 11.69
N ARG A 71 -9.79 -4.73 11.80
CA ARG A 71 -10.87 -4.70 12.78
C ARG A 71 -11.12 -6.11 13.28
N ILE A 72 -11.05 -6.27 14.60
CA ILE A 72 -11.45 -7.51 15.27
C ILE A 72 -12.89 -7.41 15.75
N THR A 73 -13.65 -8.42 15.37
CA THR A 73 -15.00 -8.70 15.86
C THR A 73 -14.92 -9.88 16.85
N LYS A 74 -16.06 -10.34 17.37
CA LYS A 74 -16.05 -11.49 18.30
C LYS A 74 -15.59 -12.80 17.63
N GLU A 75 -15.80 -12.91 16.32
CA GLU A 75 -15.64 -14.17 15.57
C GLU A 75 -14.56 -14.07 14.50
N TYR A 76 -14.28 -12.86 13.99
CA TYR A 76 -13.41 -12.65 12.85
C TYR A 76 -12.47 -11.46 13.03
N CYS A 77 -11.27 -11.56 12.45
CA CYS A 77 -10.39 -10.44 12.17
C CYS A 77 -10.52 -10.07 10.69
N ILE A 78 -10.82 -8.81 10.40
CA ILE A 78 -10.98 -8.28 9.04
C ILE A 78 -9.82 -7.35 8.75
N PHE A 79 -9.20 -7.52 7.58
CA PHE A 79 -8.16 -6.64 7.06
C PHE A 79 -8.68 -5.91 5.82
N GLU A 80 -8.53 -4.59 5.80
CA GLU A 80 -8.81 -3.73 4.66
C GLU A 80 -7.47 -3.20 4.13
N ILE A 81 -7.08 -3.68 2.96
CA ILE A 81 -5.82 -3.32 2.31
C ILE A 81 -6.13 -2.37 1.15
N LYS A 82 -5.46 -1.22 1.11
CA LYS A 82 -5.60 -0.21 0.05
C LYS A 82 -4.29 0.00 -0.66
N LEU A 83 -4.33 -0.03 -1.99
CA LEU A 83 -3.24 0.41 -2.85
C LEU A 83 -3.68 1.67 -3.61
N PRO A 84 -2.89 2.77 -3.57
CA PRO A 84 -3.16 3.93 -4.40
C PRO A 84 -2.97 3.59 -5.88
N LEU A 85 -3.91 4.00 -6.72
CA LEU A 85 -3.78 3.94 -8.17
C LEU A 85 -3.20 5.25 -8.71
N ILE A 86 -2.51 5.16 -9.84
CA ILE A 86 -1.96 6.34 -10.52
C ILE A 86 -2.71 6.60 -11.82
N SER A 87 -2.96 7.87 -12.11
CA SER A 87 -3.40 8.29 -13.44
C SER A 87 -2.24 8.12 -14.43
N ARG A 88 -2.48 7.40 -15.53
CA ARG A 88 -1.47 7.17 -16.57
C ARG A 88 -1.04 8.47 -17.24
N ASP A 89 -1.98 9.39 -17.46
CA ASP A 89 -1.68 10.66 -18.12
C ASP A 89 -0.86 11.57 -17.23
N VAL A 90 -1.26 11.73 -15.96
CA VAL A 90 -0.48 12.49 -14.98
C VAL A 90 0.92 11.88 -14.81
N TYR A 91 1.03 10.54 -14.75
CA TYR A 91 2.32 9.86 -14.64
C TYR A 91 3.20 10.07 -15.88
N LYS A 92 2.65 9.95 -17.09
CA LYS A 92 3.39 10.21 -18.33
C LYS A 92 3.86 11.66 -18.40
N ILE A 93 2.99 12.61 -18.07
CA ILE A 93 3.30 14.04 -18.06
C ILE A 93 4.41 14.34 -17.06
N SER A 94 4.32 13.84 -15.83
CA SER A 94 5.35 14.03 -14.80
C SER A 94 6.67 13.29 -15.08
N LYS A 95 6.63 12.24 -15.91
CA LYS A 95 7.85 11.59 -16.41
C LYS A 95 8.51 12.38 -17.54
N LEU A 96 7.72 13.04 -18.39
CA LEU A 96 8.22 13.90 -19.48
C LEU A 96 8.72 15.24 -18.96
N MET A 97 8.01 15.83 -18.00
CA MET A 97 8.44 17.02 -17.29
C MET A 97 9.34 16.59 -16.13
N THR A 98 10.63 16.44 -16.38
CA THR A 98 11.63 16.26 -15.32
C THR A 98 11.42 17.40 -14.33
N ILE A 99 10.90 17.10 -13.13
CA ILE A 99 10.79 18.11 -12.07
C ILE A 99 12.22 18.57 -11.80
N PRO A 100 12.56 19.85 -12.01
CA PRO A 100 13.90 20.36 -11.77
C PRO A 100 14.23 20.07 -10.31
N LYS A 101 15.25 19.25 -10.09
CA LYS A 101 15.74 18.99 -8.73
C LYS A 101 16.79 20.05 -8.48
N GLN A 102 16.48 21.04 -7.63
CA GLN A 102 17.51 21.96 -7.15
C GLN A 102 18.63 21.14 -6.50
N LEU A 103 19.78 21.09 -7.16
CA LEU A 103 21.01 20.53 -6.63
C LEU A 103 21.90 21.73 -6.26
N GLY A 104 21.59 22.39 -5.15
CA GLY A 104 22.22 23.65 -4.74
C GLY A 104 21.58 24.91 -5.37
N GLU A 105 22.34 25.99 -5.51
CA GLU A 105 21.86 27.29 -6.04
C GLU A 105 21.57 27.30 -7.55
N ASN A 106 21.92 26.24 -8.28
CA ASN A 106 21.61 26.13 -9.71
C ASN A 106 20.46 25.15 -9.93
N MET A 107 19.39 25.64 -10.57
CA MET A 107 18.37 24.77 -11.17
C MET A 107 18.96 24.09 -12.40
N VAL A 108 18.90 22.75 -12.45
CA VAL A 108 19.18 21.93 -13.64
C VAL A 108 17.89 21.24 -14.07
#